data_AF-A0A840CJC5-F1
#
_entry.id   AF-A0A840CJC5-F1
#
_cell.length_a   1.000
_cell.length_b   1.000
_cell.length_c   1.000
_cell.angle_alpha   90.00
_cell.angle_beta   90.00
_cell.angle_gamma   90.00
#
_symmetry.space_group_name_H-M   'P 1'
#
loop_
_entity.id
_entity.type
_entity.pdbx_description
1 polymer ?
#
loop_
_entity_poly.entity_id
_entity_poly.type
_entity_poly.pdbx_seq_one_letter_code
_entity_poly.pdbx_strand_id
1 'polypeptide(L)'
;MRKIKLFLLLNLIALNISAVEFKISSPSQVEDVILRQSDLVYEDDNYWTGWNFGASQVLDIGYAIAMWNQWRGNVLIRFDLRGVDCGTVDKAILRIYKPRNITQMSATVPVGLFKVKEANKEWQQGNMESLPQYTAASWQSKGNGEQWAGGESGCGIPGIDYYQTPLGTALASKYDGEWLEFALPAELVQDWLDKPGDNAGLLLKVISDKEILGDHVLFYSTEHASGKGPQLIIEGSKLKSKTNADKNKNYNNRYVMPPQGKAFKQYLEQKDFRYTYWTTDSVVNLKGDQKIYPYYWDIVVDGEYVLPYAYYPFSQSILEIDNLIDRKDIAGLKKFQKDRLKYLHLWEYVREQRWYDCGDIIEVMSPLQAAYIWLGSKKYNRLSFDGILYKIHPRGNKNLTQEEIQLRRVKEIMECIDNLNLSEEQYNDVETFISMQENLRCIYYNKCNDAAQLVHRLIDEKNDKKEMIDALGAFMNYHDIYLFYDSYWQMLRWSFLMDHTNQVDFNKFWKKQKYNEYAPARIQKRFDECAKYWPESGQRLEVKNKNTFW
;
A
#
# COMPACT_ATOMS: atom_id res chain seq x y z
N MET A 1 -8.87 -25.53 -85.38
CA MET A 1 -8.58 -24.31 -84.59
C MET A 1 -9.70 -24.08 -83.58
N ARG A 2 -9.55 -24.58 -82.35
CA ARG A 2 -10.51 -24.38 -81.24
C ARG A 2 -9.87 -23.42 -80.24
N LYS A 3 -10.52 -22.27 -80.02
CA LYS A 3 -10.17 -21.24 -79.03
C LYS A 3 -10.43 -21.80 -77.63
N ILE A 4 -9.40 -21.93 -76.81
CA ILE A 4 -9.53 -22.10 -75.35
C ILE A 4 -9.41 -20.70 -74.75
N LYS A 5 -10.55 -20.17 -74.27
CA LYS A 5 -10.59 -19.01 -73.38
C LYS A 5 -10.18 -19.50 -71.99
N LEU A 6 -8.99 -19.13 -71.54
CA LEU A 6 -8.57 -19.30 -70.15
C LEU A 6 -9.25 -18.20 -69.33
N PHE A 7 -10.37 -18.54 -68.68
CA PHE A 7 -10.95 -17.73 -67.63
C PHE A 7 -10.04 -17.85 -66.40
N LEU A 8 -9.30 -16.78 -66.09
CA LEU A 8 -8.70 -16.58 -64.78
C LEU A 8 -9.84 -16.34 -63.78
N LEU A 9 -10.35 -17.41 -63.18
CA LEU A 9 -11.20 -17.34 -62.01
C LEU A 9 -10.29 -17.34 -60.76
N LEU A 10 -10.36 -16.23 -60.03
CA LEU A 10 -10.29 -16.13 -58.58
C LEU A 10 -9.51 -17.22 -57.81
N ASN A 11 -8.29 -16.87 -57.39
CA ASN A 11 -7.76 -17.28 -56.09
C ASN A 11 -7.56 -16.02 -55.23
N LEU A 12 -8.66 -15.32 -54.97
CA LEU A 12 -8.82 -14.60 -53.70
C LEU A 12 -9.10 -15.68 -52.66
N ILE A 13 -8.03 -16.34 -52.20
CA ILE A 13 -8.08 -17.03 -50.92
C ILE A 13 -8.18 -15.89 -49.90
N ALA A 14 -9.40 -15.43 -49.65
CA ALA A 14 -9.73 -14.83 -48.37
C ALA A 14 -9.49 -15.94 -47.35
N LEU A 15 -8.24 -16.04 -46.89
CA LEU A 15 -7.95 -16.67 -45.61
C LEU A 15 -8.80 -15.86 -44.64
N ASN A 16 -9.95 -16.42 -44.26
CA ASN A 16 -10.60 -16.08 -43.01
C ASN A 16 -9.61 -16.48 -41.92
N ILE A 17 -8.59 -15.64 -41.71
CA ILE A 17 -7.78 -15.68 -40.51
C ILE A 17 -8.76 -15.23 -39.45
N SER A 18 -9.40 -16.21 -38.79
CA SER A 18 -10.21 -15.93 -37.62
C SER A 18 -9.35 -15.11 -36.66
N ALA A 19 -9.84 -13.96 -36.22
CA ALA A 19 -9.18 -13.18 -35.19
C ALA A 19 -8.88 -14.09 -33.99
N VAL A 20 -7.61 -14.14 -33.59
CA VAL A 20 -7.12 -14.91 -32.45
C VAL A 20 -6.93 -13.95 -31.29
N GLU A 21 -7.33 -14.40 -30.09
CA GLU A 21 -7.07 -13.68 -28.86
C GLU A 21 -5.65 -14.01 -28.34
N PHE A 22 -4.88 -12.97 -28.03
CA PHE A 22 -3.60 -13.04 -27.34
C PHE A 22 -3.73 -12.30 -26.01
N LYS A 23 -3.43 -12.99 -24.90
CA LYS A 23 -3.48 -12.42 -23.55
C LYS A 23 -2.07 -12.28 -22.98
N ILE A 24 -1.69 -11.06 -22.63
CA ILE A 24 -0.42 -10.71 -22.01
C ILE A 24 -0.71 -10.32 -20.56
N SER A 25 -0.29 -11.17 -19.62
CA SER A 25 -0.55 -10.96 -18.18
C SER A 25 0.44 -11.69 -17.26
N SER A 26 1.52 -12.22 -17.81
CA SER A 26 2.55 -12.93 -17.03
C SER A 26 3.48 -11.90 -16.37
N PRO A 27 4.00 -12.14 -15.15
CA PRO A 27 5.05 -11.30 -14.57
C PRO A 27 6.27 -11.10 -15.46
N SER A 28 6.63 -12.10 -16.26
CA SER A 28 7.69 -11.95 -17.27
C SER A 28 7.37 -10.99 -18.42
N GLN A 29 6.11 -10.58 -18.59
CA GLN A 29 5.64 -9.76 -19.72
C GLN A 29 4.96 -8.46 -19.30
N VAL A 30 4.77 -8.21 -18.00
CA VAL A 30 4.13 -7.00 -17.49
C VAL A 30 5.04 -6.41 -16.44
N GLU A 31 5.30 -5.11 -16.56
CA GLU A 31 5.95 -4.31 -15.55
C GLU A 31 4.91 -3.33 -15.00
N ASP A 32 4.75 -3.27 -13.68
CA ASP A 32 3.88 -2.29 -13.03
C ASP A 32 4.47 -1.75 -11.72
N VAL A 33 4.32 -0.45 -11.49
CA VAL A 33 4.95 0.22 -10.34
C VAL A 33 4.10 1.38 -9.84
N ILE A 34 4.02 1.51 -8.51
CA ILE A 34 3.44 2.68 -7.85
C ILE A 34 4.50 3.77 -7.76
N LEU A 35 4.14 4.98 -8.14
CA LEU A 35 4.87 6.20 -7.86
C LEU A 35 4.11 6.94 -6.77
N ARG A 36 4.64 6.96 -5.54
CA ARG A 36 4.01 7.65 -4.40
C ARG A 36 4.71 8.95 -4.08
N GLN A 37 3.97 10.05 -3.90
CA GLN A 37 4.46 11.27 -3.28
C GLN A 37 3.96 11.35 -1.85
N SER A 38 4.85 11.45 -0.88
CA SER A 38 4.48 11.74 0.50
C SER A 38 4.28 13.25 0.70
N ASP A 39 3.30 13.61 1.51
CA ASP A 39 3.10 14.98 2.01
C ASP A 39 4.15 15.35 3.09
N LEU A 40 4.95 14.38 3.51
CA LEU A 40 5.92 14.51 4.59
C LEU A 40 7.34 14.42 4.07
N VAL A 41 8.08 15.50 4.28
CA VAL A 41 9.52 15.59 4.06
C VAL A 41 10.13 16.11 5.36
N TYR A 42 11.23 15.50 5.79
CA TYR A 42 12.02 16.02 6.91
C TYR A 42 13.48 16.13 6.48
N GLU A 43 13.97 17.36 6.43
CA GLU A 43 15.29 17.68 5.85
C GLU A 43 15.42 17.10 4.42
N ASP A 44 16.37 16.20 4.20
CA ASP A 44 16.64 15.50 2.94
C ASP A 44 15.90 14.15 2.82
N ASP A 45 15.24 13.67 3.88
CA ASP A 45 14.48 12.43 3.84
C ASP A 45 13.07 12.64 3.30
N ASN A 46 12.83 11.98 2.16
CA ASN A 46 11.63 12.10 1.34
C ASN A 46 10.79 10.81 1.38
N TYR A 47 10.48 10.34 2.59
CA TYR A 47 9.74 9.12 2.92
C TYR A 47 8.72 8.72 1.83
N TRP A 48 8.82 7.50 1.29
CA TRP A 48 8.01 6.98 0.15
C TRP A 48 8.16 7.69 -1.20
N THR A 49 8.50 8.98 -1.23
CA THR A 49 8.71 9.76 -2.47
C THR A 49 9.90 9.25 -3.27
N GLY A 50 11.01 8.99 -2.60
CA GLY A 50 12.22 8.41 -3.23
C GLY A 50 12.26 6.89 -3.25
N TRP A 51 11.19 6.20 -2.86
CA TRP A 51 11.20 4.74 -2.70
C TRP A 51 10.59 4.04 -3.91
N ASN A 52 10.96 2.77 -4.08
CA ASN A 52 10.41 1.90 -5.11
C ASN A 52 9.35 0.97 -4.54
N PHE A 53 8.34 0.70 -5.37
CA PHE A 53 7.18 -0.14 -5.06
C PHE A 53 6.90 -1.16 -6.17
N GLY A 54 7.95 -1.63 -6.86
CA GLY A 54 7.82 -2.52 -8.01
C GLY A 54 7.38 -3.95 -7.67
N ALA A 55 7.70 -4.45 -6.48
CA ALA A 55 7.35 -5.81 -6.05
C ALA A 55 6.09 -5.88 -5.17
N SER A 56 5.25 -4.85 -5.24
CA SER A 56 4.05 -4.70 -4.41
C SER A 56 2.98 -5.69 -4.84
N GLN A 57 2.21 -6.26 -3.91
CA GLN A 57 1.06 -7.12 -4.27
C GLN A 57 -0.16 -6.35 -4.76
N VAL A 58 -0.19 -5.05 -4.52
CA VAL A 58 -1.27 -4.15 -4.93
C VAL A 58 -0.68 -2.86 -5.45
N LEU A 59 -1.46 -2.16 -6.26
CA LEU A 59 -1.16 -0.87 -6.87
C LEU A 59 -2.16 0.15 -6.35
N ASP A 60 -1.77 1.42 -6.25
CA ASP A 60 -2.68 2.47 -5.82
C ASP A 60 -2.47 3.79 -6.56
N ILE A 61 -3.58 4.49 -6.82
CA ILE A 61 -3.61 5.83 -7.39
C ILE A 61 -4.48 6.76 -6.54
N GLY A 62 -4.30 8.07 -6.66
CA GLY A 62 -5.13 9.06 -5.93
C GLY A 62 -4.56 9.42 -4.57
N TYR A 63 -5.37 10.01 -3.69
CA TYR A 63 -4.88 10.58 -2.42
C TYR A 63 -5.38 9.76 -1.22
N ALA A 64 -4.45 9.25 -0.42
CA ALA A 64 -4.70 8.32 0.68
C ALA A 64 -4.01 8.76 1.97
N ILE A 65 -4.41 8.14 3.08
CA ILE A 65 -3.83 8.32 4.41
C ILE A 65 -3.54 6.97 5.07
N ALA A 66 -2.53 6.98 5.92
CA ALA A 66 -2.14 5.95 6.85
C ALA A 66 -1.62 6.63 8.13
N MET A 67 -1.30 5.86 9.17
CA MET A 67 -0.93 6.38 10.48
C MET A 67 0.32 7.26 10.46
N TRP A 68 1.26 7.04 9.53
CA TRP A 68 2.51 7.80 9.47
C TRP A 68 2.60 8.72 8.25
N ASN A 69 1.67 8.61 7.30
CA ASN A 69 1.82 9.30 6.03
C ASN A 69 0.49 9.61 5.34
N GLN A 70 0.48 10.72 4.59
CA GLN A 70 -0.51 11.01 3.57
C GLN A 70 0.22 11.03 2.24
N TRP A 71 -0.35 10.42 1.20
CA TRP A 71 0.37 10.29 -0.05
C TRP A 71 -0.55 10.32 -1.26
N ARG A 72 0.03 10.76 -2.37
CA ARG A 72 -0.56 10.68 -3.71
C ARG A 72 0.09 9.55 -4.49
N GLY A 73 -0.71 8.79 -5.23
CA GLY A 73 -0.26 7.69 -6.08
C GLY A 73 -0.52 7.92 -7.56
N ASN A 74 0.46 7.58 -8.39
CA ASN A 74 0.31 7.28 -9.80
C ASN A 74 0.79 5.84 -10.06
N VAL A 75 0.29 5.19 -11.10
CA VAL A 75 0.73 3.84 -11.49
C VAL A 75 1.23 3.84 -12.93
N LEU A 76 2.39 3.24 -13.15
CA LEU A 76 2.89 2.93 -14.50
C LEU A 76 2.66 1.46 -14.82
N ILE A 77 2.30 1.16 -16.07
CA ILE A 77 2.12 -0.20 -16.58
C ILE A 77 2.77 -0.31 -17.96
N ARG A 78 3.60 -1.32 -18.20
CA ARG A 78 4.18 -1.62 -19.52
C ARG A 78 4.03 -3.10 -19.86
N PHE A 79 3.59 -3.36 -21.08
CA PHE A 79 3.48 -4.71 -21.64
C PHE A 79 4.64 -4.98 -22.59
N ASP A 80 5.35 -6.07 -22.34
CA ASP A 80 6.40 -6.57 -23.21
C ASP A 80 5.82 -7.56 -24.21
N LEU A 81 5.73 -7.11 -25.47
CA LEU A 81 5.13 -7.90 -26.55
C LEU A 81 6.17 -8.70 -27.35
N ARG A 82 7.43 -8.73 -26.89
CA ARG A 82 8.47 -9.52 -27.54
C ARG A 82 8.11 -11.01 -27.54
N GLY A 83 8.18 -11.64 -28.71
CA GLY A 83 7.84 -13.05 -28.88
C GLY A 83 6.34 -13.38 -28.94
N VAL A 84 5.45 -12.37 -28.97
CA VAL A 84 4.01 -12.60 -29.19
C VAL A 84 3.74 -12.87 -30.68
N ASP A 85 3.08 -14.00 -30.97
CA ASP A 85 2.78 -14.46 -32.34
C ASP A 85 1.53 -13.79 -32.95
N CYS A 86 1.48 -12.46 -32.87
CA CYS A 86 0.45 -11.63 -33.49
C CYS A 86 1.03 -10.84 -34.66
N GLY A 87 0.37 -10.89 -35.83
CA GLY A 87 0.80 -10.20 -37.05
C GLY A 87 0.18 -8.82 -37.21
N THR A 88 -1.14 -8.74 -37.09
CA THR A 88 -1.93 -7.52 -37.17
C THR A 88 -2.84 -7.41 -35.96
N VAL A 89 -2.92 -6.23 -35.36
CA VAL A 89 -3.87 -5.93 -34.27
C VAL A 89 -5.16 -5.38 -34.88
N ASP A 90 -6.27 -6.04 -34.61
CA ASP A 90 -7.61 -5.56 -34.99
C ASP A 90 -8.27 -4.81 -33.84
N LYS A 91 -8.04 -5.28 -32.60
CA LYS A 91 -8.59 -4.68 -31.37
C LYS A 91 -7.64 -4.94 -30.21
N ALA A 92 -7.53 -3.98 -29.30
CA ALA A 92 -6.77 -4.11 -28.08
C ALA A 92 -7.53 -3.55 -26.87
N ILE A 93 -7.50 -4.27 -25.75
CA ILE A 93 -8.09 -3.86 -24.48
C ILE A 93 -7.05 -4.02 -23.39
N LEU A 94 -6.76 -2.94 -22.66
CA LEU A 94 -6.16 -3.04 -21.34
C LEU A 94 -7.28 -3.31 -20.34
N ARG A 95 -7.09 -4.29 -19.46
CA ARG A 95 -7.92 -4.41 -18.26
C ARG A 95 -7.08 -4.54 -17.00
N ILE A 96 -7.55 -3.90 -15.93
CA ILE A 96 -6.92 -3.95 -14.61
C ILE A 96 -7.99 -4.23 -13.56
N TYR A 97 -7.69 -5.12 -12.61
CA TYR A 97 -8.67 -5.53 -11.60
C TYR A 97 -8.65 -4.58 -10.43
N LYS A 98 -9.82 -3.99 -10.16
CA LYS A 98 -10.09 -3.18 -8.98
C LYS A 98 -10.86 -4.05 -7.98
N PRO A 99 -10.31 -4.44 -6.82
CA PRO A 99 -11.04 -5.17 -5.80
C PRO A 99 -12.02 -4.26 -5.07
N ARG A 100 -13.03 -4.80 -4.38
CA ARG A 100 -13.83 -4.01 -3.43
C ARG A 100 -12.92 -3.32 -2.42
N ASN A 101 -13.18 -2.06 -2.08
CA ASN A 101 -12.25 -1.26 -1.28
C ASN A 101 -12.98 -0.52 -0.15
N ILE A 102 -12.70 -0.85 1.11
CA ILE A 102 -13.22 -0.08 2.25
C ILE A 102 -12.45 1.21 2.53
N THR A 103 -11.16 1.32 2.19
CA THR A 103 -10.41 2.55 2.47
C THR A 103 -10.72 3.67 1.46
N GLN A 104 -11.44 3.37 0.37
CA GLN A 104 -11.96 4.38 -0.56
C GLN A 104 -13.17 5.12 0.05
N MET A 105 -13.09 6.45 0.15
CA MET A 105 -14.15 7.27 0.73
C MET A 105 -15.32 7.47 -0.23
N SER A 106 -15.07 8.00 -1.43
CA SER A 106 -16.12 8.22 -2.42
C SER A 106 -16.68 6.92 -3.00
N ALA A 107 -17.99 6.91 -3.27
CA ALA A 107 -18.68 5.79 -3.90
C ALA A 107 -18.00 5.36 -5.22
N THR A 108 -17.59 6.35 -6.02
CA THR A 108 -16.81 6.17 -7.24
C THR A 108 -15.67 7.17 -7.30
N VAL A 109 -14.55 6.78 -7.90
CA VAL A 109 -13.40 7.67 -8.18
C VAL A 109 -13.12 7.62 -9.69
N PRO A 110 -12.99 8.78 -10.37
CA PRO A 110 -12.73 8.81 -11.80
C PRO A 110 -11.26 8.53 -12.12
N VAL A 111 -11.02 7.53 -12.95
CA VAL A 111 -9.69 7.04 -13.33
C VAL A 111 -9.44 7.30 -14.81
N GLY A 112 -8.26 7.82 -15.14
CA GLY A 112 -7.81 8.05 -16.50
C GLY A 112 -6.59 7.20 -16.84
N LEU A 113 -6.60 6.62 -18.05
CA LEU A 113 -5.46 5.92 -18.64
C LEU A 113 -4.82 6.81 -19.70
N PHE A 114 -3.50 7.01 -19.63
CA PHE A 114 -2.76 7.90 -20.52
C PHE A 114 -1.58 7.17 -21.16
N LYS A 115 -1.23 7.55 -22.39
CA LYS A 115 0.02 7.12 -23.03
C LYS A 115 1.20 7.89 -22.41
N VAL A 116 2.23 7.19 -21.96
CA VAL A 116 3.49 7.80 -21.51
C VAL A 116 4.27 8.29 -22.74
N LYS A 117 4.95 9.43 -22.62
CA LYS A 117 5.78 9.95 -23.72
C LYS A 117 7.12 9.22 -23.80
N GLU A 118 7.65 9.12 -25.02
CA GLU A 118 8.90 8.41 -25.30
C GLU A 118 10.10 8.92 -24.50
N ALA A 119 10.13 10.21 -24.12
CA ALA A 119 11.18 10.77 -23.27
C ALA A 119 11.31 10.06 -21.90
N ASN A 120 10.25 9.38 -21.46
CA ASN A 120 10.20 8.64 -20.20
C ASN A 120 10.27 7.12 -20.39
N LYS A 121 10.53 6.60 -21.60
CA LYS A 121 10.44 5.16 -21.89
C LYS A 121 11.41 4.27 -21.11
N GLU A 122 12.50 4.83 -20.63
CA GLU A 122 13.58 4.12 -19.92
C GLU A 122 13.27 3.81 -18.44
N TRP A 123 12.02 4.00 -18.00
CA TRP A 123 11.67 3.69 -16.62
C TRP A 123 11.75 2.18 -16.32
N GLN A 124 12.06 1.85 -15.06
CA GLN A 124 12.28 0.47 -14.59
C GLN A 124 11.41 0.14 -13.38
N GLN A 125 10.71 -1.00 -13.37
CA GLN A 125 9.78 -1.38 -12.28
C GLN A 125 10.45 -1.45 -10.91
N GLY A 126 11.67 -1.97 -10.84
CA GLY A 126 12.31 -2.34 -9.57
C GLY A 126 11.80 -3.66 -9.00
N ASN A 127 12.50 -4.16 -7.99
CA ASN A 127 12.20 -5.44 -7.32
C ASN A 127 12.06 -5.29 -5.81
N MET A 128 11.94 -4.04 -5.35
CA MET A 128 11.75 -3.70 -3.96
C MET A 128 10.29 -3.34 -3.70
N GLU A 129 9.88 -3.52 -2.45
CA GLU A 129 8.57 -3.14 -1.96
C GLU A 129 8.75 -2.17 -0.80
N SER A 130 8.48 -0.88 -1.06
CA SER A 130 8.62 0.19 -0.07
C SER A 130 10.05 0.31 0.50
N LEU A 131 11.04 0.29 -0.40
CA LEU A 131 12.45 0.52 -0.05
C LEU A 131 13.12 1.40 -1.11
N PRO A 132 14.18 2.13 -0.76
CA PRO A 132 14.99 2.85 -1.74
C PRO A 132 15.59 1.90 -2.79
N GLN A 133 15.46 2.28 -4.06
CA GLN A 133 16.14 1.59 -5.17
C GLN A 133 16.43 2.59 -6.29
N TYR A 134 17.64 3.14 -6.31
CA TYR A 134 18.03 4.19 -7.27
C TYR A 134 17.91 3.74 -8.75
N THR A 135 18.04 2.45 -9.00
CA THR A 135 17.87 1.83 -10.32
C THR A 135 16.42 1.45 -10.63
N ALA A 136 15.44 2.06 -9.94
CA ALA A 136 14.04 1.78 -10.18
C ALA A 136 13.18 3.04 -10.08
N ALA A 137 12.05 3.01 -10.76
CA ALA A 137 11.12 4.11 -10.83
C ALA A 137 10.56 4.43 -9.44
N SER A 138 10.46 5.72 -9.17
CA SER A 138 9.91 6.33 -7.97
C SER A 138 9.21 7.63 -8.37
N TRP A 139 8.63 8.35 -7.41
CA TRP A 139 8.08 9.65 -7.74
C TRP A 139 9.12 10.61 -8.31
N GLN A 140 10.37 10.52 -7.85
CA GLN A 140 11.42 11.47 -8.25
C GLN A 140 12.08 11.14 -9.59
N SER A 141 12.17 9.86 -9.97
CA SER A 141 13.01 9.44 -11.09
C SER A 141 12.50 8.20 -11.81
N LYS A 142 13.00 8.00 -13.04
CA LYS A 142 12.68 6.86 -13.89
C LYS A 142 13.34 5.54 -13.42
N GLY A 143 14.37 5.63 -12.58
CA GLY A 143 15.12 4.45 -12.14
C GLY A 143 16.33 4.09 -13.01
N ASN A 144 16.81 5.01 -13.83
CA ASN A 144 18.05 4.85 -14.60
C ASN A 144 19.09 5.91 -14.22
N GLY A 145 18.93 6.51 -13.04
CA GLY A 145 19.68 7.68 -12.58
C GLY A 145 19.24 9.01 -13.20
N GLU A 146 18.22 9.00 -14.05
CA GLU A 146 17.64 10.22 -14.63
C GLU A 146 16.27 10.54 -14.01
N GLN A 147 15.99 11.84 -13.90
CA GLN A 147 14.67 12.35 -13.54
C GLN A 147 13.65 12.09 -14.66
N TRP A 148 12.36 12.23 -14.34
CA TRP A 148 11.32 12.31 -15.37
C TRP A 148 11.56 13.54 -16.24
N ALA A 149 11.08 13.50 -17.48
CA ALA A 149 11.15 14.66 -18.38
C ALA A 149 10.47 15.91 -17.78
N GLY A 150 9.42 15.73 -16.98
CA GLY A 150 8.72 16.76 -16.21
C GLY A 150 9.31 17.05 -14.82
N GLY A 151 10.49 16.54 -14.47
CA GLY A 151 11.12 16.71 -13.16
C GLY A 151 10.65 15.70 -12.11
N GLU A 152 10.68 16.06 -10.82
CA GLU A 152 10.27 15.16 -9.72
C GLU A 152 8.73 15.11 -9.58
N SER A 153 8.07 14.59 -10.63
CA SER A 153 6.63 14.69 -10.83
C SER A 153 5.87 13.37 -10.72
N GLY A 154 6.56 12.25 -10.53
CA GLY A 154 5.96 10.91 -10.63
C GLY A 154 5.34 10.66 -11.99
N CYS A 155 6.03 11.06 -13.07
CA CYS A 155 5.50 11.05 -14.44
C CYS A 155 4.18 11.87 -14.56
N GLY A 156 4.05 12.94 -13.78
CA GLY A 156 2.78 13.63 -13.52
C GLY A 156 2.50 14.88 -14.33
N ILE A 157 3.43 15.37 -15.18
CA ILE A 157 3.24 16.60 -15.94
C ILE A 157 2.58 16.34 -17.31
N PRO A 158 1.33 16.79 -17.54
CA PRO A 158 0.64 16.58 -18.81
C PRO A 158 1.37 17.29 -19.96
N GLY A 159 1.47 16.64 -21.10
CA GLY A 159 2.13 17.19 -22.28
C GLY A 159 3.66 17.15 -22.23
N ILE A 160 4.28 16.74 -21.12
CA ILE A 160 5.72 16.52 -21.01
C ILE A 160 5.99 15.05 -20.70
N ASP A 161 5.37 14.53 -19.64
CA ASP A 161 5.57 13.16 -19.19
C ASP A 161 4.65 12.16 -19.90
N TYR A 162 3.43 12.60 -20.20
CA TYR A 162 2.39 11.81 -20.85
C TYR A 162 1.56 12.67 -21.81
N TYR A 163 0.75 12.03 -22.67
CA TYR A 163 -0.17 12.75 -23.56
C TYR A 163 -1.39 13.24 -22.79
N GLN A 164 -1.73 14.53 -22.91
CA GLN A 164 -2.78 15.16 -22.08
C GLN A 164 -4.18 14.54 -22.26
N THR A 165 -4.51 14.05 -23.46
CA THR A 165 -5.77 13.36 -23.72
C THR A 165 -5.70 11.92 -23.21
N PRO A 166 -6.63 11.49 -22.33
CA PRO A 166 -6.67 10.09 -21.91
C PRO A 166 -7.04 9.18 -23.09
N LEU A 167 -6.44 7.98 -23.12
CA LEU A 167 -6.83 6.89 -24.01
C LEU A 167 -8.22 6.34 -23.64
N GLY A 168 -8.56 6.41 -22.35
CA GLY A 168 -9.87 6.05 -21.85
C GLY A 168 -10.04 6.45 -20.38
N THR A 169 -11.28 6.40 -19.93
CA THR A 169 -11.66 6.76 -18.55
C THR A 169 -12.62 5.71 -17.99
N ALA A 170 -12.53 5.47 -16.68
CA ALA A 170 -13.44 4.58 -15.97
C ALA A 170 -13.84 5.19 -14.62
N LEU A 171 -14.96 4.72 -14.05
CA LEU A 171 -15.36 5.04 -12.68
C LEU A 171 -15.09 3.82 -11.80
N ALA A 172 -14.17 3.94 -10.85
CA ALA A 172 -13.85 2.86 -9.92
C ALA A 172 -14.82 2.86 -8.74
N SER A 173 -15.79 1.94 -8.74
CA SER A 173 -16.79 1.80 -7.66
C SER A 173 -16.20 1.11 -6.44
N LYS A 174 -16.23 1.71 -5.25
CA LYS A 174 -15.69 1.05 -4.05
C LYS A 174 -16.41 -0.25 -3.67
N TYR A 175 -17.67 -0.38 -4.08
CA TYR A 175 -18.55 -1.49 -3.70
C TYR A 175 -18.34 -2.77 -4.51
N ASP A 176 -17.70 -2.65 -5.67
CA ASP A 176 -17.63 -3.72 -6.66
C ASP A 176 -16.17 -4.16 -6.87
N GLY A 177 -15.98 -5.47 -7.05
CA GLY A 177 -14.73 -6.07 -7.49
C GLY A 177 -14.85 -6.34 -8.99
N GLU A 178 -14.14 -5.58 -9.82
CA GLU A 178 -14.39 -5.54 -11.26
C GLU A 178 -13.13 -5.33 -12.08
N TRP A 179 -13.19 -5.73 -13.35
CA TRP A 179 -12.19 -5.37 -14.35
C TRP A 179 -12.56 -4.00 -14.91
N LEU A 180 -11.70 -3.01 -14.72
CA LEU A 180 -11.80 -1.76 -15.46
C LEU A 180 -11.14 -1.99 -16.83
N GLU A 181 -11.91 -1.80 -17.90
CA GLU A 181 -11.47 -2.05 -19.27
C GLU A 181 -11.31 -0.74 -20.05
N PHE A 182 -10.20 -0.61 -20.76
CA PHE A 182 -9.86 0.53 -21.58
C PHE A 182 -9.54 0.04 -22.99
N ALA A 183 -10.35 0.46 -23.97
CA ALA A 183 -10.04 0.21 -25.37
C ALA A 183 -8.79 1.01 -25.75
N LEU A 184 -7.80 0.33 -26.32
CA LEU A 184 -6.59 0.96 -26.83
C LEU A 184 -6.68 1.08 -28.35
N PRO A 185 -6.13 2.16 -28.94
CA PRO A 185 -5.97 2.24 -30.39
C PRO A 185 -5.17 1.04 -30.90
N ALA A 186 -5.67 0.35 -31.93
CA ALA A 186 -5.04 -0.86 -32.46
C ALA A 186 -3.63 -0.55 -32.99
N GLU A 187 -3.46 0.59 -33.64
CA GLU A 187 -2.20 1.11 -34.15
C GLU A 187 -1.16 1.33 -33.04
N LEU A 188 -1.58 1.73 -31.84
CA LEU A 188 -0.66 1.90 -30.70
C LEU A 188 -0.05 0.55 -30.29
N VAL A 189 -0.86 -0.49 -30.23
CA VAL A 189 -0.40 -1.83 -29.83
C VAL A 189 0.35 -2.51 -30.98
N GLN A 190 -0.04 -2.24 -32.23
CA GLN A 190 0.72 -2.63 -33.41
C GLN A 190 2.15 -2.06 -33.37
N ASP A 191 2.29 -0.77 -33.03
CA ASP A 191 3.60 -0.14 -32.87
C ASP A 191 4.44 -0.82 -31.78
N TRP A 192 3.84 -1.27 -30.68
CA TRP A 192 4.54 -2.03 -29.64
C TRP A 192 4.98 -3.43 -30.09
N LEU A 193 4.21 -4.10 -30.94
CA LEU A 193 4.62 -5.38 -31.55
C LEU A 193 5.79 -5.20 -32.51
N ASP A 194 5.74 -4.14 -33.32
CA ASP A 194 6.73 -3.85 -34.35
C ASP A 194 8.03 -3.26 -33.76
N LYS A 195 7.92 -2.45 -32.70
CA LYS A 195 9.02 -1.74 -32.04
C LYS A 195 8.87 -1.77 -30.51
N PRO A 196 9.05 -2.94 -29.86
CA PRO A 196 8.83 -3.06 -28.42
C PRO A 196 9.74 -2.15 -27.58
N GLY A 197 10.94 -1.78 -28.08
CA GLY A 197 11.85 -0.85 -27.40
C GLY A 197 11.41 0.62 -27.40
N ASP A 198 10.35 0.97 -28.13
CA ASP A 198 9.74 2.30 -28.11
C ASP A 198 8.50 2.35 -27.19
N ASN A 199 8.13 1.23 -26.56
CA ASN A 199 7.01 1.18 -25.63
C ASN A 199 7.35 1.87 -24.30
N ALA A 200 6.93 3.13 -24.16
CA ALA A 200 7.06 3.88 -22.91
C ALA A 200 6.06 3.46 -21.82
N GLY A 201 5.08 2.62 -22.15
CA GLY A 201 4.02 2.19 -21.25
C GLY A 201 2.87 3.19 -21.13
N LEU A 202 2.09 2.98 -20.08
CA LEU A 202 0.85 3.65 -19.78
C LEU A 202 0.88 4.19 -18.35
N LEU A 203 0.23 5.33 -18.15
CA LEU A 203 0.05 5.97 -16.85
C LEU A 203 -1.42 5.86 -16.45
N LEU A 204 -1.67 5.34 -15.26
CA LEU A 204 -2.98 5.33 -14.61
C LEU A 204 -2.96 6.35 -13.47
N LYS A 205 -3.96 7.23 -13.43
CA LYS A 205 -4.12 8.23 -12.36
C LYS A 205 -5.57 8.64 -12.16
N VAL A 206 -5.87 9.23 -11.00
CA VAL A 206 -7.16 9.88 -10.75
C VAL A 206 -7.27 11.15 -11.59
N ILE A 207 -8.42 11.36 -12.22
CA ILE A 207 -8.73 12.54 -13.04
C ILE A 207 -9.83 13.37 -12.37
N SER A 208 -9.43 14.15 -11.37
CA SER A 208 -10.32 15.04 -10.63
C SER A 208 -9.73 16.44 -10.56
N ASP A 209 -10.59 17.45 -10.62
CA ASP A 209 -10.20 18.87 -10.44
C ASP A 209 -9.84 19.18 -8.98
N LYS A 210 -10.18 18.28 -8.05
CA LYS A 210 -9.88 18.40 -6.62
C LYS A 210 -9.34 17.09 -6.09
N GLU A 211 -8.27 17.19 -5.33
CA GLU A 211 -7.78 16.09 -4.52
C GLU A 211 -8.63 15.97 -3.26
N ILE A 212 -9.11 14.75 -3.00
CA ILE A 212 -9.95 14.43 -1.85
C ILE A 212 -9.24 13.31 -1.10
N LEU A 213 -8.94 13.53 0.18
CA LEU A 213 -8.33 12.53 1.03
C LEU A 213 -9.24 11.31 1.15
N GLY A 214 -8.72 10.13 0.84
CA GLY A 214 -9.48 8.88 0.81
C GLY A 214 -10.05 8.55 -0.58
N ASP A 215 -9.93 9.43 -1.57
CA ASP A 215 -10.30 9.13 -2.97
C ASP A 215 -9.11 8.51 -3.71
N HIS A 216 -8.62 7.40 -3.16
CA HIS A 216 -7.65 6.53 -3.80
C HIS A 216 -8.33 5.27 -4.33
N VAL A 217 -7.68 4.61 -5.29
CA VAL A 217 -8.16 3.36 -5.88
C VAL A 217 -7.05 2.33 -5.81
N LEU A 218 -7.38 1.16 -5.24
CA LEU A 218 -6.50 0.00 -5.23
C LEU A 218 -6.72 -0.85 -6.49
N PHE A 219 -5.65 -1.47 -6.96
CA PHE A 219 -5.68 -2.50 -8.00
C PHE A 219 -4.78 -3.66 -7.61
N TYR A 220 -5.03 -4.83 -8.20
CA TYR A 220 -4.07 -5.92 -8.11
C TYR A 220 -2.90 -5.70 -9.06
N SER A 221 -1.69 -5.88 -8.55
CA SER A 221 -0.45 -5.90 -9.34
C SER A 221 -0.29 -7.22 -10.07
N THR A 222 0.72 -7.30 -10.94
CA THR A 222 1.08 -8.55 -11.59
C THR A 222 1.59 -9.61 -10.59
N GLU A 223 2.15 -9.16 -9.48
CA GLU A 223 2.68 -9.95 -8.38
C GLU A 223 1.58 -10.47 -7.45
N HIS A 224 0.34 -9.97 -7.52
CA HIS A 224 -0.76 -10.40 -6.66
C HIS A 224 -1.09 -11.89 -6.79
N ALA A 225 -1.31 -12.59 -5.67
CA ALA A 225 -1.52 -14.04 -5.65
C ALA A 225 -2.74 -14.53 -6.44
N SER A 226 -3.76 -13.69 -6.62
CA SER A 226 -4.95 -14.04 -7.42
C SER A 226 -4.66 -14.19 -8.92
N GLY A 227 -3.54 -13.65 -9.41
CA GLY A 227 -3.22 -13.61 -10.84
C GLY A 227 -4.14 -12.69 -11.66
N LYS A 228 -4.90 -11.81 -10.99
CA LYS A 228 -5.75 -10.80 -11.62
C LYS A 228 -5.06 -9.43 -11.77
N GLY A 229 -3.73 -9.42 -11.92
CA GLY A 229 -2.98 -8.20 -12.26
C GLY A 229 -3.32 -7.64 -13.65
N PRO A 230 -2.67 -6.55 -14.10
CA PRO A 230 -2.92 -5.91 -15.39
C PRO A 230 -2.82 -6.90 -16.56
N GLN A 231 -3.72 -6.74 -17.54
CA GLN A 231 -3.78 -7.61 -18.72
C GLN A 231 -3.96 -6.77 -19.97
N LEU A 232 -3.22 -7.12 -21.02
CA LEU A 232 -3.48 -6.67 -22.38
C LEU A 232 -4.09 -7.83 -23.16
N ILE A 233 -5.27 -7.60 -23.71
CA ILE A 233 -5.97 -8.53 -24.59
C ILE A 233 -5.89 -7.97 -26.00
N ILE A 234 -5.37 -8.74 -26.94
CA ILE A 234 -5.23 -8.39 -28.34
C ILE A 234 -6.06 -9.37 -29.15
N GLU A 235 -6.95 -8.87 -30.00
CA GLU A 235 -7.59 -9.65 -31.05
C GLU A 235 -6.91 -9.30 -32.37
N GLY A 236 -6.43 -10.31 -33.10
CA GLY A 236 -5.64 -10.06 -34.30
C GLY A 236 -5.30 -11.30 -35.11
N SER A 237 -4.51 -11.13 -36.18
CA SER A 237 -4.05 -12.24 -37.00
C SER A 237 -2.92 -13.03 -36.33
N LYS A 238 -2.94 -14.36 -36.48
CA LYS A 238 -1.85 -15.22 -36.01
C LYS A 238 -0.70 -15.22 -37.01
N LEU A 239 0.45 -14.69 -36.60
CA LEU A 239 1.69 -14.67 -37.38
C LEU A 239 2.87 -14.80 -36.43
N LYS A 240 3.89 -15.57 -36.81
CA LYS A 240 5.10 -15.73 -35.99
C LYS A 240 5.70 -14.37 -35.63
N SER A 241 6.06 -14.18 -34.36
CA SER A 241 6.59 -12.93 -33.85
C SER A 241 7.83 -12.46 -34.63
N LYS A 242 7.91 -11.14 -34.89
CA LYS A 242 9.08 -10.49 -35.51
C LYS A 242 10.24 -10.33 -34.54
N THR A 243 9.96 -10.40 -33.24
CA THR A 243 10.93 -10.18 -32.16
C THR A 243 11.02 -11.43 -31.29
N ASN A 244 12.18 -11.67 -30.68
CA ASN A 244 12.36 -12.79 -29.76
C ASN A 244 12.01 -12.36 -28.34
N ALA A 245 11.33 -13.24 -27.60
CA ALA A 245 11.16 -13.08 -26.16
C ALA A 245 12.52 -12.88 -25.47
N ASP A 246 12.56 -11.97 -24.51
CA ASP A 246 13.76 -11.66 -23.75
C ASP A 246 13.93 -12.64 -22.59
N LYS A 247 14.79 -13.64 -22.82
CA LYS A 247 15.07 -14.69 -21.82
C LYS A 247 15.84 -14.18 -20.61
N ASN A 248 16.41 -12.99 -20.68
CA ASN A 248 17.23 -12.40 -19.61
C ASN A 248 16.48 -11.31 -18.84
N LYS A 249 15.21 -11.03 -19.19
CA LYS A 249 14.41 -10.05 -18.48
C LYS A 249 14.21 -10.51 -17.03
N ASN A 250 14.62 -9.68 -16.09
CA ASN A 250 14.27 -9.85 -14.69
C ASN A 250 12.82 -9.44 -14.47
N TYR A 251 12.11 -10.16 -13.62
CA TYR A 251 10.73 -9.87 -13.25
C TYR A 251 10.49 -10.30 -11.81
N ASN A 252 9.53 -9.67 -11.16
CA ASN A 252 9.08 -10.07 -9.83
C ASN A 252 8.15 -11.27 -9.96
N ASN A 253 8.32 -12.27 -9.10
CA ASN A 253 7.46 -13.44 -9.14
C ASN A 253 6.11 -13.13 -8.51
N ARG A 254 5.06 -13.79 -9.01
CA ARG A 254 3.77 -13.77 -8.34
C ARG A 254 3.89 -14.34 -6.92
N TYR A 255 3.28 -13.66 -5.96
CA TYR A 255 3.15 -14.13 -4.60
C TYR A 255 2.33 -15.43 -4.55
N VAL A 256 2.68 -16.33 -3.63
CA VAL A 256 2.00 -17.60 -3.43
C VAL A 256 1.55 -17.67 -1.99
N MET A 257 0.22 -17.75 -1.79
CA MET A 257 -0.35 -17.92 -0.45
C MET A 257 0.16 -19.22 0.20
N PRO A 258 0.42 -19.22 1.51
CA PRO A 258 0.87 -20.42 2.20
C PRO A 258 -0.24 -21.50 2.22
N PRO A 259 0.13 -22.80 2.24
CA PRO A 259 -0.86 -23.88 2.31
C PRO A 259 -1.51 -23.97 3.70
N GLN A 260 -2.73 -24.50 3.76
CA GLN A 260 -3.39 -24.91 5.02
C GLN A 260 -2.83 -26.26 5.55
N GLY A 261 -1.50 -26.32 5.72
CA GLY A 261 -0.72 -27.50 6.10
C GLY A 261 -0.75 -27.85 7.59
N LYS A 262 0.27 -28.58 8.05
CA LYS A 262 0.45 -28.95 9.47
C LYS A 262 0.79 -27.71 10.31
N ALA A 263 1.63 -26.80 9.83
CA ALA A 263 1.98 -25.55 10.49
C ALA A 263 0.72 -24.69 10.75
N PHE A 264 -0.12 -24.51 9.73
CA PHE A 264 -1.41 -23.84 9.87
C PHE A 264 -2.32 -24.50 10.91
N LYS A 265 -2.43 -25.84 10.91
CA LYS A 265 -3.23 -26.57 11.91
C LYS A 265 -2.71 -26.36 13.34
N GLN A 266 -1.39 -26.39 13.53
CA GLN A 266 -0.76 -26.13 14.82
C GLN A 266 -0.96 -24.69 15.30
N TYR A 267 -0.95 -23.73 14.38
CA TYR A 267 -1.29 -22.33 14.64
C TYR A 267 -2.74 -22.21 15.16
N LEU A 268 -3.70 -22.90 14.55
CA LEU A 268 -5.11 -22.86 14.99
C LEU A 268 -5.35 -23.44 16.41
N GLU A 269 -4.44 -24.26 16.91
CA GLU A 269 -4.50 -24.79 18.29
C GLU A 269 -4.06 -23.75 19.34
N GLN A 270 -3.47 -22.62 18.92
CA GLN A 270 -2.95 -21.59 19.81
C GLN A 270 -4.04 -20.61 20.24
N LYS A 271 -4.18 -20.44 21.56
CA LYS A 271 -5.16 -19.53 22.15
C LYS A 271 -4.64 -18.12 22.42
N ASP A 272 -3.31 -17.93 22.34
CA ASP A 272 -2.65 -16.70 22.76
C ASP A 272 -2.44 -15.69 21.62
N PHE A 273 -2.59 -16.11 20.36
CA PHE A 273 -2.51 -15.20 19.22
C PHE A 273 -3.81 -14.42 19.03
N ARG A 274 -3.68 -13.13 18.70
CA ARG A 274 -4.83 -12.27 18.45
C ARG A 274 -5.64 -12.76 17.24
N TYR A 275 -4.99 -13.19 16.16
CA TYR A 275 -5.71 -13.52 14.93
C TYR A 275 -6.17 -14.99 14.85
N THR A 276 -5.62 -15.91 15.67
CA THR A 276 -6.20 -17.25 15.84
C THR A 276 -7.61 -17.16 16.40
N TYR A 277 -7.86 -16.21 17.32
CA TYR A 277 -9.20 -15.94 17.83
C TYR A 277 -10.16 -15.59 16.70
N TRP A 278 -9.82 -14.63 15.83
CA TRP A 278 -10.66 -14.28 14.68
C TRP A 278 -10.94 -15.46 13.75
N THR A 279 -9.95 -16.33 13.58
CA THR A 279 -10.07 -17.52 12.72
C THR A 279 -11.01 -18.58 13.29
N THR A 280 -11.04 -18.71 14.61
CA THR A 280 -11.78 -19.75 15.33
C THR A 280 -13.11 -19.25 15.90
N ASP A 281 -13.33 -17.95 15.91
CA ASP A 281 -14.55 -17.33 16.43
C ASP A 281 -15.76 -17.64 15.54
N SER A 282 -16.75 -18.28 16.16
CA SER A 282 -18.03 -18.62 15.54
C SER A 282 -18.84 -17.41 15.06
N VAL A 283 -18.58 -16.21 15.59
CA VAL A 283 -19.25 -14.97 15.18
C VAL A 283 -18.68 -14.44 13.86
N VAL A 284 -17.34 -14.37 13.74
CA VAL A 284 -16.68 -14.00 12.47
C VAL A 284 -16.94 -15.06 11.40
N ASN A 285 -16.90 -16.34 11.79
CA ASN A 285 -17.33 -17.46 10.97
C ASN A 285 -16.58 -17.58 9.62
N LEU A 286 -15.26 -17.30 9.60
CA LEU A 286 -14.44 -17.43 8.39
C LEU A 286 -14.55 -18.84 7.78
N LYS A 287 -14.66 -18.93 6.44
CA LYS A 287 -14.89 -20.17 5.68
C LYS A 287 -13.78 -20.47 4.68
N GLY A 288 -13.54 -21.75 4.43
CA GLY A 288 -12.62 -22.22 3.39
C GLY A 288 -11.27 -21.51 3.45
N ASP A 289 -10.89 -20.87 2.33
CA ASP A 289 -9.63 -20.15 2.19
C ASP A 289 -9.57 -18.83 2.97
N GLN A 290 -10.68 -18.27 3.43
CA GLN A 290 -10.64 -17.05 4.28
C GLN A 290 -9.82 -17.26 5.55
N LYS A 291 -9.79 -18.50 6.07
CA LYS A 291 -9.08 -18.83 7.31
C LYS A 291 -7.56 -18.74 7.20
N ILE A 292 -7.00 -18.75 5.98
CA ILE A 292 -5.55 -18.63 5.79
C ILE A 292 -5.05 -17.20 6.03
N TYR A 293 -5.89 -16.18 5.86
CA TYR A 293 -5.47 -14.77 5.92
C TYR A 293 -4.95 -14.37 7.31
N PRO A 294 -5.66 -14.65 8.42
CA PRO A 294 -5.10 -14.47 9.77
C PRO A 294 -3.72 -15.09 9.98
N TYR A 295 -3.51 -16.31 9.49
CA TYR A 295 -2.22 -16.99 9.58
C TYR A 295 -1.15 -16.35 8.69
N TYR A 296 -1.52 -15.99 7.46
CA TYR A 296 -0.65 -15.24 6.55
C TYR A 296 -0.17 -13.95 7.20
N TRP A 297 -1.05 -13.20 7.86
CA TRP A 297 -0.67 -11.98 8.56
C TRP A 297 0.21 -12.19 9.79
N ASP A 298 -0.21 -13.09 10.70
CA ASP A 298 0.50 -13.33 11.97
C ASP A 298 1.90 -13.91 11.75
N ILE A 299 2.05 -14.79 10.76
CA ILE A 299 3.26 -15.59 10.58
C ILE A 299 4.06 -15.15 9.36
N VAL A 300 3.43 -15.09 8.20
CA VAL A 300 4.16 -14.95 6.94
C VAL A 300 4.53 -13.50 6.68
N VAL A 301 3.58 -12.56 6.77
CA VAL A 301 3.87 -11.13 6.64
C VAL A 301 4.84 -10.67 7.72
N ASP A 302 4.64 -11.10 8.98
CA ASP A 302 5.52 -10.69 10.07
C ASP A 302 6.94 -11.24 9.88
N GLY A 303 7.08 -12.54 9.59
CA GLY A 303 8.38 -13.19 9.44
C GLY A 303 9.11 -12.88 8.13
N GLU A 304 8.43 -12.75 7.00
CA GLU A 304 9.07 -12.51 5.70
C GLU A 304 9.44 -11.05 5.48
N TYR A 305 8.62 -10.12 5.98
CA TYR A 305 8.70 -8.69 5.69
C TYR A 305 8.96 -7.83 6.93
N VAL A 306 8.03 -7.81 7.89
CA VAL A 306 8.06 -6.84 9.00
C VAL A 306 9.28 -7.01 9.89
N LEU A 307 9.54 -8.23 10.37
CA LEU A 307 10.67 -8.52 11.24
C LEU A 307 12.01 -8.26 10.53
N PRO A 308 12.32 -8.86 9.36
CA PRO A 308 13.65 -8.74 8.78
C PRO A 308 13.96 -7.39 8.12
N TYR A 309 12.96 -6.63 7.65
CA TYR A 309 13.20 -5.34 6.97
C TYR A 309 12.94 -4.11 7.85
N ALA A 310 12.08 -4.20 8.87
CA ALA A 310 11.77 -3.07 9.76
C ALA A 310 12.26 -3.31 11.19
N TYR A 311 11.68 -4.27 11.91
CA TYR A 311 11.86 -4.33 13.35
C TYR A 311 13.19 -4.89 13.82
N TYR A 312 13.75 -5.87 13.12
CA TYR A 312 15.07 -6.41 13.45
C TYR A 312 16.18 -5.37 13.29
N PRO A 313 16.38 -4.75 12.11
CA PRO A 313 17.41 -3.73 11.97
C PRO A 313 17.21 -2.57 12.95
N PHE A 314 15.96 -2.12 13.16
CA PHE A 314 15.70 -1.10 14.17
C PHE A 314 16.06 -1.56 15.59
N SER A 315 15.73 -2.79 15.97
CA SER A 315 16.10 -3.32 17.30
C SER A 315 17.61 -3.37 17.52
N GLN A 316 18.40 -3.49 16.46
CA GLN A 316 19.86 -3.44 16.58
C GLN A 316 20.33 -2.00 16.75
N SER A 317 19.75 -1.03 16.03
CA SER A 317 20.17 0.38 16.13
C SER A 317 19.86 1.01 17.48
N ILE A 318 18.80 0.57 18.18
CA ILE A 318 18.46 1.11 19.51
C ILE A 318 19.50 0.78 20.59
N LEU A 319 20.40 -0.19 20.36
CA LEU A 319 21.46 -0.54 21.31
C LEU A 319 22.52 0.56 21.44
N GLU A 320 22.64 1.42 20.44
CA GLU A 320 23.63 2.51 20.44
C GLU A 320 23.12 3.79 21.11
N ILE A 321 21.80 3.89 21.37
CA ILE A 321 21.17 5.15 21.80
C ILE A 321 21.76 5.68 23.13
N ASP A 322 22.12 4.80 24.05
CA ASP A 322 22.71 5.20 25.34
C ASP A 322 24.07 5.84 25.17
N ASN A 323 24.92 5.25 24.32
CA ASN A 323 26.22 5.82 24.01
C ASN A 323 26.09 7.19 23.33
N LEU A 324 25.09 7.36 22.45
CA LEU A 324 24.82 8.65 21.79
C LEU A 324 24.33 9.71 22.78
N ILE A 325 23.44 9.34 23.70
CA ILE A 325 22.94 10.21 24.77
C ILE A 325 24.07 10.64 25.70
N ASP A 326 24.90 9.70 26.17
CA ASP A 326 25.97 9.95 27.12
C ASP A 326 27.04 10.87 26.54
N ARG A 327 27.36 10.70 25.25
CA ARG A 327 28.30 11.56 24.52
C ARG A 327 27.69 12.88 24.05
N LYS A 328 26.37 13.05 24.20
CA LYS A 328 25.60 14.18 23.65
C LYS A 328 25.83 14.35 22.14
N ASP A 329 25.89 13.24 21.41
CA ASP A 329 26.07 13.24 19.96
C ASP A 329 24.77 13.64 19.25
N ILE A 330 24.57 14.94 19.08
CA ILE A 330 23.35 15.51 18.49
C ILE A 330 23.12 15.00 17.06
N ALA A 331 24.17 14.88 16.25
CA ALA A 331 24.06 14.41 14.88
C ALA A 331 23.69 12.93 14.83
N GLY A 332 24.33 12.10 15.65
CA GLY A 332 24.00 10.68 15.77
C GLY A 332 22.57 10.44 16.27
N LEU A 333 22.10 11.22 17.26
CA LEU A 333 20.72 11.14 17.77
C LEU A 333 19.69 11.54 16.71
N LYS A 334 19.97 12.57 15.90
CA LYS A 334 19.12 12.94 14.76
C LYS A 334 19.08 11.84 13.70
N LYS A 335 20.23 11.29 13.32
CA LYS A 335 20.30 10.17 12.37
C LYS A 335 19.48 8.96 12.88
N PHE A 336 19.66 8.59 14.14
CA PHE A 336 18.91 7.49 14.77
C PHE A 336 17.39 7.68 14.64
N GLN A 337 16.90 8.90 14.89
CA GLN A 337 15.47 9.22 14.80
C GLN A 337 14.93 9.18 13.37
N LYS A 338 15.71 9.68 12.40
CA LYS A 338 15.38 9.60 10.96
C LYS A 338 15.32 8.15 10.49
N ASP A 339 16.33 7.34 10.83
CA ASP A 339 16.37 5.93 10.44
C ASP A 339 15.25 5.12 11.08
N ARG A 340 14.92 5.38 12.35
CA ARG A 340 13.73 4.79 13.00
C ARG A 340 12.50 4.98 12.13
N LEU A 341 12.23 6.21 11.68
CA LEU A 341 11.03 6.49 10.91
C LEU A 341 11.02 5.79 9.57
N LYS A 342 12.18 5.62 8.92
CA LYS A 342 12.28 4.80 7.70
C LYS A 342 11.84 3.37 7.97
N TYR A 343 12.29 2.75 9.07
CA TYR A 343 11.84 1.40 9.45
C TYR A 343 10.33 1.35 9.75
N LEU A 344 9.78 2.36 10.44
CA LEU A 344 8.35 2.41 10.75
C LEU A 344 7.47 2.63 9.51
N HIS A 345 7.94 3.41 8.53
CA HIS A 345 7.24 3.59 7.25
C HIS A 345 7.22 2.32 6.41
N LEU A 346 8.23 1.46 6.51
CA LEU A 346 8.18 0.14 5.86
C LEU A 346 7.10 -0.73 6.50
N TRP A 347 7.06 -0.79 7.84
CA TRP A 347 6.00 -1.52 8.54
C TRP A 347 4.61 -0.96 8.21
N GLU A 348 4.45 0.36 8.15
CA GLU A 348 3.19 0.99 7.80
C GLU A 348 2.74 0.60 6.40
N TYR A 349 3.64 0.65 5.42
CA TYR A 349 3.32 0.24 4.06
C TYR A 349 2.80 -1.21 4.03
N VAL A 350 3.51 -2.12 4.71
CA VAL A 350 3.12 -3.54 4.78
C VAL A 350 1.75 -3.69 5.46
N ARG A 351 1.47 -2.91 6.51
CA ARG A 351 0.14 -2.87 7.17
C ARG A 351 -0.96 -2.51 6.17
N GLU A 352 -0.77 -1.43 5.41
CA GLU A 352 -1.76 -0.92 4.46
C GLU A 352 -2.01 -1.83 3.25
N GLN A 353 -0.99 -2.58 2.82
CA GLN A 353 -1.05 -3.32 1.55
C GLN A 353 -1.14 -4.84 1.71
N ARG A 354 -0.84 -5.40 2.88
CA ARG A 354 -0.76 -6.86 3.10
C ARG A 354 -1.46 -7.37 4.33
N TRP A 355 -2.03 -6.50 5.17
CA TRP A 355 -2.60 -6.89 6.46
C TRP A 355 -4.12 -6.85 6.48
N TYR A 356 -4.74 -6.82 7.65
CA TYR A 356 -6.19 -6.84 7.80
C TYR A 356 -6.77 -5.43 7.67
N ASP A 357 -5.91 -4.40 7.76
CA ASP A 357 -6.25 -2.99 7.54
C ASP A 357 -6.24 -2.63 6.04
N CYS A 358 -5.83 -3.55 5.15
CA CYS A 358 -5.82 -3.29 3.71
C CYS A 358 -7.23 -3.10 3.16
N GLY A 359 -7.37 -2.17 2.22
CA GLY A 359 -8.66 -1.78 1.68
C GLY A 359 -9.42 -2.91 1.00
N ASP A 360 -8.68 -3.79 0.33
CA ASP A 360 -9.18 -4.93 -0.45
C ASP A 360 -9.54 -6.16 0.39
N ILE A 361 -9.40 -6.11 1.73
CA ILE A 361 -9.74 -7.26 2.57
C ILE A 361 -11.19 -7.71 2.41
N ILE A 362 -12.09 -6.76 2.11
CA ILE A 362 -13.50 -7.05 1.86
C ILE A 362 -13.76 -7.72 0.51
N GLU A 363 -12.75 -7.91 -0.33
CA GLU A 363 -12.84 -8.78 -1.50
C GLU A 363 -12.90 -10.25 -1.09
N VAL A 364 -12.15 -10.59 -0.03
CA VAL A 364 -11.99 -11.94 0.51
C VAL A 364 -12.99 -12.21 1.63
N MET A 365 -13.12 -11.25 2.55
CA MET A 365 -14.05 -11.28 3.68
C MET A 365 -15.33 -10.54 3.32
N SER A 366 -16.48 -10.93 3.87
CA SER A 366 -17.68 -10.11 3.71
C SER A 366 -17.53 -8.80 4.52
N PRO A 367 -18.20 -7.69 4.12
CA PRO A 367 -18.20 -6.45 4.90
C PRO A 367 -18.53 -6.68 6.39
N LEU A 368 -19.50 -7.53 6.70
CA LEU A 368 -19.88 -7.89 8.06
C LEU A 368 -18.78 -8.68 8.78
N GLN A 369 -18.06 -9.59 8.09
CA GLN A 369 -16.92 -10.29 8.68
C GLN A 369 -15.79 -9.32 9.05
N ALA A 370 -15.48 -8.37 8.17
CA ALA A 370 -14.50 -7.31 8.45
C ALA A 370 -14.95 -6.45 9.65
N ALA A 371 -16.24 -6.08 9.71
CA ALA A 371 -16.81 -5.36 10.84
C ALA A 371 -16.68 -6.13 12.16
N TYR A 372 -16.89 -7.46 12.17
CA TYR A 372 -16.67 -8.26 13.37
C TYR A 372 -15.21 -8.28 13.81
N ILE A 373 -14.26 -8.37 12.87
CA ILE A 373 -12.82 -8.37 13.15
C ILE A 373 -12.38 -7.07 13.80
N TRP A 374 -12.81 -5.93 13.27
CA TRP A 374 -12.43 -4.62 13.77
C TRP A 374 -13.21 -4.19 15.01
N LEU A 375 -14.51 -4.46 15.06
CA LEU A 375 -15.44 -3.82 16.00
C LEU A 375 -16.42 -4.76 16.70
N GLY A 376 -16.46 -6.10 16.51
CA GLY A 376 -17.59 -6.85 17.10
C GLY A 376 -17.58 -8.34 17.42
N SER A 377 -16.52 -9.12 17.21
CA SER A 377 -16.63 -10.58 17.38
C SER A 377 -16.53 -11.13 18.82
N LYS A 378 -15.92 -10.41 19.79
CA LYS A 378 -15.51 -11.05 21.05
C LYS A 378 -16.69 -11.49 21.93
N LYS A 379 -16.95 -12.78 21.93
CA LYS A 379 -17.92 -13.55 22.74
C LYS A 379 -17.88 -13.30 24.28
N TYR A 380 -17.06 -12.38 24.81
CA TYR A 380 -16.98 -12.06 26.24
C TYR A 380 -16.75 -10.59 26.65
N ASN A 381 -16.70 -9.61 25.75
CA ASN A 381 -16.81 -8.19 26.11
C ASN A 381 -16.81 -7.39 24.82
N ARG A 382 -17.98 -6.82 24.48
CA ARG A 382 -18.25 -5.88 23.39
C ARG A 382 -16.95 -5.19 22.95
N LEU A 383 -16.49 -5.51 21.74
CA LEU A 383 -15.32 -4.82 21.18
C LEU A 383 -15.65 -3.35 21.19
N SER A 384 -14.86 -2.62 21.94
CA SER A 384 -14.84 -1.19 21.92
C SER A 384 -13.70 -0.73 21.05
N PHE A 385 -13.90 0.44 20.45
CA PHE A 385 -12.80 1.24 19.97
C PHE A 385 -11.93 1.64 21.17
N ASP A 386 -11.11 0.71 21.65
CA ASP A 386 -10.20 0.92 22.79
C ASP A 386 -8.94 1.64 22.29
N GLY A 387 -9.12 2.83 21.72
CA GLY A 387 -8.03 3.76 21.50
C GLY A 387 -7.44 4.25 22.83
N ILE A 388 -6.41 5.10 22.79
CA ILE A 388 -5.77 5.66 24.00
C ILE A 388 -6.78 6.38 24.92
N LEU A 389 -7.93 6.77 24.38
CA LEU A 389 -9.03 7.44 25.07
C LEU A 389 -10.06 6.49 25.73
N TYR A 390 -9.87 5.18 25.66
CA TYR A 390 -10.63 4.17 26.41
C TYR A 390 -10.73 4.48 27.91
N LYS A 391 -9.70 5.14 28.47
CA LYS A 391 -9.68 5.51 29.89
C LYS A 391 -10.67 6.62 30.26
N ILE A 392 -11.08 7.45 29.30
CA ILE A 392 -12.03 8.56 29.51
C ILE A 392 -13.45 8.07 29.30
N HIS A 393 -13.71 7.44 28.15
CA HIS A 393 -14.98 6.78 27.87
C HIS A 393 -14.71 5.29 27.70
N PRO A 394 -14.80 4.49 28.79
CA PRO A 394 -14.68 3.06 28.69
C PRO A 394 -15.66 2.54 27.65
N ARG A 395 -15.12 1.78 26.73
CA ARG A 395 -15.79 1.22 25.56
C ARG A 395 -15.99 2.14 24.36
N GLY A 396 -15.52 3.38 24.40
CA GLY A 396 -15.65 4.32 23.28
C GLY A 396 -17.12 4.57 22.92
N ASN A 397 -18.02 4.65 23.89
CA ASN A 397 -19.45 4.81 23.59
C ASN A 397 -19.90 6.28 23.49
N LYS A 398 -18.97 7.22 23.64
CA LYS A 398 -19.24 8.65 23.74
C LYS A 398 -18.12 9.45 23.10
N ASN A 399 -18.52 10.57 22.51
CA ASN A 399 -17.62 11.61 22.05
C ASN A 399 -17.10 12.42 23.24
N LEU A 400 -15.88 12.93 23.08
CA LEU A 400 -15.26 13.86 24.03
C LEU A 400 -16.01 15.19 24.06
N THR A 401 -16.22 15.71 25.27
CA THR A 401 -16.72 17.07 25.49
C THR A 401 -15.61 18.11 25.30
N GLN A 402 -15.96 19.38 25.14
CA GLN A 402 -14.97 20.46 25.06
C GLN A 402 -14.08 20.57 26.31
N GLU A 403 -14.65 20.28 27.49
CA GLU A 403 -13.90 20.26 28.74
C GLU A 403 -12.89 19.11 28.77
N GLU A 404 -13.29 17.91 28.33
CA GLU A 404 -12.40 16.74 28.24
C GLU A 404 -11.26 16.98 27.24
N ILE A 405 -11.55 17.63 26.11
CA ILE A 405 -10.55 18.04 25.12
C ILE A 405 -9.55 19.02 25.74
N GLN A 406 -10.03 20.01 26.51
CA GLN A 406 -9.15 20.97 27.16
C GLN A 406 -8.25 20.30 28.20
N LEU A 407 -8.79 19.40 29.02
CA LEU A 407 -8.00 18.62 30.00
C LEU A 407 -6.95 17.74 29.31
N ARG A 408 -7.29 17.14 28.17
CA ARG A 408 -6.37 16.35 27.34
C ARG A 408 -5.22 17.20 26.81
N ARG A 409 -5.51 18.38 26.26
CA ARG A 409 -4.48 19.31 25.79
C ARG A 409 -3.48 19.64 26.90
N VAL A 410 -3.98 20.03 28.07
CA VAL A 410 -3.12 20.34 29.24
C VAL A 410 -2.26 19.13 29.61
N LYS A 411 -2.84 17.92 29.64
CA LYS A 411 -2.09 16.70 29.96
C LYS A 411 -0.96 16.42 28.96
N GLU A 412 -1.21 16.56 27.67
CA GLU A 412 -0.21 16.29 26.63
C GLU A 412 0.93 17.31 26.62
N ILE A 413 0.63 18.56 26.99
CA ILE A 413 1.63 19.61 27.22
C ILE A 413 2.48 19.28 28.45
N MET A 414 1.83 18.93 29.58
CA MET A 414 2.54 18.55 30.81
C MET A 414 3.48 17.36 30.60
N GLU A 415 3.07 16.35 29.84
CA GLU A 415 3.95 15.23 29.49
C GLU A 415 5.20 15.72 28.73
N CYS A 416 5.07 16.70 27.82
CA CYS A 416 6.24 17.28 27.15
C CYS A 416 7.15 18.01 28.15
N ILE A 417 6.58 18.82 29.03
CA ILE A 417 7.33 19.58 30.05
C ILE A 417 8.11 18.64 30.96
N ASP A 418 7.46 17.60 31.47
CA ASP A 418 8.01 16.64 32.43
C ASP A 418 9.17 15.82 31.83
N ASN A 419 9.27 15.75 30.50
CA ASN A 419 10.25 14.91 29.81
C ASN A 419 11.28 15.68 28.97
N LEU A 420 11.04 16.93 28.55
CA LEU A 420 11.85 17.62 27.53
C LEU A 420 12.65 18.82 28.03
N ASN A 421 12.60 19.15 29.34
CA ASN A 421 13.38 20.22 29.97
C ASN A 421 13.43 21.52 29.14
N LEU A 422 12.24 22.03 28.80
CA LEU A 422 12.06 23.13 27.86
C LEU A 422 12.51 24.46 28.46
N SER A 423 13.16 25.31 27.66
CA SER A 423 13.28 26.74 27.96
C SER A 423 11.92 27.45 27.83
N GLU A 424 11.81 28.69 28.31
CA GLU A 424 10.57 29.47 28.21
C GLU A 424 10.11 29.70 26.77
N GLU A 425 11.05 29.97 25.86
CA GLU A 425 10.77 30.13 24.43
C GLU A 425 10.26 28.81 23.82
N GLN A 426 10.98 27.71 24.05
CA GLN A 426 10.57 26.39 23.56
C GLN A 426 9.23 25.94 24.14
N TYR A 427 8.96 26.30 25.41
CA TYR A 427 7.69 26.00 26.05
C TYR A 427 6.52 26.63 25.28
N ASN A 428 6.61 27.92 24.92
CA ASN A 428 5.52 28.61 24.23
C ASN A 428 5.23 28.00 22.85
N ASP A 429 6.29 27.64 22.12
CA ASP A 429 6.19 27.00 20.81
C ASP A 429 5.57 25.59 20.92
N VAL A 430 6.07 24.78 21.86
CA VAL A 430 5.58 23.42 22.12
C VAL A 430 4.14 23.45 22.61
N GLU A 431 3.79 24.35 23.53
CA GLU A 431 2.42 24.49 24.04
C GLU A 431 1.43 24.76 22.90
N THR A 432 1.76 25.74 22.05
CA THR A 432 0.94 26.16 20.92
C THR A 432 0.73 25.01 19.94
N PHE A 433 1.83 24.37 19.53
CA PHE A 433 1.77 23.31 18.53
C PHE A 433 1.09 22.03 19.07
N ILE A 434 1.50 21.53 20.24
CA ILE A 434 0.93 20.30 20.81
C ILE A 434 -0.54 20.50 21.16
N SER A 435 -0.95 21.68 21.63
CA SER A 435 -2.38 22.03 21.81
C SER A 435 -3.18 21.85 20.52
N MET A 436 -2.67 22.38 19.40
CA MET A 436 -3.35 22.29 18.10
C MET A 436 -3.45 20.85 17.63
N GLN A 437 -2.36 20.08 17.70
CA GLN A 437 -2.33 18.67 17.28
C GLN A 437 -3.24 17.80 18.16
N GLU A 438 -3.30 18.04 19.47
CA GLU A 438 -4.19 17.30 20.36
C GLU A 438 -5.65 17.65 20.11
N ASN A 439 -5.96 18.92 19.83
CA ASN A 439 -7.31 19.31 19.43
C ASN A 439 -7.76 18.58 18.15
N LEU A 440 -6.88 18.50 17.13
CA LEU A 440 -7.15 17.75 15.91
C LEU A 440 -7.37 16.26 16.19
N ARG A 441 -6.47 15.62 16.95
CA ARG A 441 -6.63 14.22 17.39
C ARG A 441 -7.99 13.98 18.05
N CYS A 442 -8.40 14.84 18.98
CA CYS A 442 -9.69 14.70 19.66
C CYS A 442 -10.90 14.88 18.73
N ILE A 443 -10.83 15.82 17.77
CA ILE A 443 -11.88 16.00 16.75
C ILE A 443 -12.01 14.73 15.91
N TYR A 444 -10.89 14.17 15.45
CA TYR A 444 -10.91 12.96 14.62
C TYR A 444 -11.25 11.70 15.42
N TYR A 445 -10.92 11.65 16.71
CA TYR A 445 -11.44 10.63 17.61
C TYR A 445 -12.97 10.64 17.64
N ASN A 446 -13.60 11.81 17.79
CA ASN A 446 -15.06 11.90 17.80
C ASN A 446 -15.67 11.45 16.47
N LYS A 447 -15.09 11.84 15.34
CA LYS A 447 -15.54 11.38 14.01
C LYS A 447 -15.39 9.87 13.83
N CYS A 448 -14.25 9.32 14.26
CA CYS A 448 -13.99 7.89 14.24
C CYS A 448 -14.99 7.14 15.12
N ASN A 449 -15.30 7.68 16.31
CA ASN A 449 -16.28 7.10 17.20
C ASN A 449 -17.69 7.11 16.61
N ASP A 450 -18.15 8.23 16.04
CA ASP A 450 -19.45 8.30 15.37
C ASP A 450 -19.58 7.24 14.26
N ALA A 451 -18.52 7.04 13.47
CA ALA A 451 -18.46 5.99 12.46
C ALA A 451 -18.47 4.58 13.08
N ALA A 452 -17.74 4.35 14.17
CA ALA A 452 -17.74 3.07 14.89
C ALA A 452 -19.14 2.71 15.45
N GLN A 453 -19.86 3.70 16.01
CA GLN A 453 -21.24 3.50 16.49
C GLN A 453 -22.19 3.11 15.35
N LEU A 454 -22.01 3.71 14.17
CA LEU A 454 -22.74 3.33 12.97
C LEU A 454 -22.46 1.86 12.59
N VAL A 455 -21.19 1.44 12.60
CA VAL A 455 -20.82 0.05 12.33
C VAL A 455 -21.43 -0.91 13.36
N HIS A 456 -21.39 -0.59 14.67
CA HIS A 456 -22.00 -1.43 15.71
C HIS A 456 -23.50 -1.63 15.48
N ARG A 457 -24.22 -0.55 15.14
CA ARG A 457 -25.65 -0.65 14.79
C ARG A 457 -25.85 -1.59 13.59
N LEU A 458 -25.03 -1.47 12.56
CA LEU A 458 -25.12 -2.33 11.37
C LEU A 458 -24.73 -3.79 11.67
N ILE A 459 -23.83 -4.04 12.62
CA ILE A 459 -23.50 -5.37 13.14
C ILE A 459 -24.74 -5.98 13.83
N ASP A 460 -25.41 -5.23 14.70
CA ASP A 460 -26.64 -5.67 15.39
C ASP A 460 -27.76 -6.01 14.37
N GLU A 461 -27.83 -5.25 13.28
CA GLU A 461 -28.73 -5.48 12.14
C GLU A 461 -28.28 -6.64 11.22
N LYS A 462 -27.08 -7.20 11.43
CA LYS A 462 -26.41 -8.18 10.54
C LYS A 462 -26.32 -7.70 9.09
N ASN A 463 -26.07 -6.41 8.89
CA ASN A 463 -25.95 -5.81 7.57
C ASN A 463 -24.59 -6.19 6.94
N ASP A 464 -24.65 -6.76 5.73
CA ASP A 464 -23.48 -7.20 4.94
C ASP A 464 -23.45 -6.53 3.55
N LYS A 465 -24.02 -5.34 3.43
CA LYS A 465 -24.27 -4.62 2.17
C LYS A 465 -23.44 -3.33 2.07
N LYS A 466 -23.78 -2.48 1.09
CA LYS A 466 -23.08 -1.22 0.79
C LYS A 466 -23.02 -0.27 1.97
N GLU A 467 -24.07 -0.23 2.80
CA GLU A 467 -24.12 0.62 3.99
C GLU A 467 -23.04 0.23 5.01
N MET A 468 -22.73 -1.06 5.14
CA MET A 468 -21.61 -1.53 5.96
C MET A 468 -20.27 -1.10 5.38
N ILE A 469 -20.09 -1.19 4.05
CA ILE A 469 -18.87 -0.72 3.37
C ILE A 469 -18.66 0.78 3.59
N ASP A 470 -19.73 1.58 3.49
CA ASP A 470 -19.69 3.02 3.75
C ASP A 470 -19.29 3.35 5.19
N ALA A 471 -19.91 2.67 6.16
CA ALA A 471 -19.63 2.86 7.58
C ALA A 471 -18.20 2.47 7.93
N LEU A 472 -17.74 1.32 7.42
CA LEU A 472 -16.36 0.85 7.59
C LEU A 472 -15.36 1.79 6.95
N GLY A 473 -15.64 2.31 5.75
CA GLY A 473 -14.72 3.22 5.09
C GLY A 473 -14.57 4.56 5.80
N ALA A 474 -15.68 5.10 6.33
CA ALA A 474 -15.63 6.26 7.20
C ALA A 474 -14.84 5.97 8.49
N PHE A 475 -15.10 4.82 9.12
CA PHE A 475 -14.39 4.40 10.33
C PHE A 475 -12.89 4.29 10.10
N MET A 476 -12.45 3.57 9.06
CA MET A 476 -11.03 3.34 8.79
C MET A 476 -10.30 4.64 8.44
N ASN A 477 -10.84 5.47 7.56
CA ASN A 477 -10.20 6.75 7.22
C ASN A 477 -10.12 7.69 8.43
N TYR A 478 -11.18 7.81 9.23
CA TYR A 478 -11.11 8.64 10.45
C TYR A 478 -10.22 8.01 11.53
N HIS A 479 -10.12 6.69 11.58
CA HIS A 479 -9.19 5.98 12.45
C HIS A 479 -7.75 6.28 12.06
N ASP A 480 -7.40 6.21 10.78
CA ASP A 480 -6.03 6.53 10.33
C ASP A 480 -5.71 8.02 10.48
N ILE A 481 -6.66 8.94 10.27
CA ILE A 481 -6.46 10.37 10.57
C ILE A 481 -6.31 10.60 12.09
N TYR A 482 -7.16 9.97 12.91
CA TYR A 482 -7.01 10.03 14.36
C TYR A 482 -5.64 9.53 14.78
N LEU A 483 -5.26 8.36 14.25
CA LEU A 483 -3.97 7.75 14.50
C LEU A 483 -2.87 8.69 14.06
N PHE A 484 -2.92 9.32 12.89
CA PHE A 484 -1.90 10.27 12.40
C PHE A 484 -1.58 11.43 13.38
N TYR A 485 -2.50 11.75 14.30
CA TYR A 485 -2.32 12.76 15.34
C TYR A 485 -2.13 12.17 16.76
N ASP A 486 -2.12 10.85 16.92
CA ASP A 486 -2.26 10.14 18.19
C ASP A 486 -0.97 10.08 19.03
N SER A 487 0.20 10.25 18.41
CA SER A 487 1.48 10.00 19.06
C SER A 487 2.52 11.10 18.86
N TYR A 488 3.31 11.39 19.91
CA TYR A 488 4.52 12.22 19.80
C TYR A 488 5.54 11.69 18.79
N TRP A 489 5.43 10.40 18.48
CA TRP A 489 6.39 9.71 17.63
C TRP A 489 6.02 9.79 16.16
N GLN A 490 4.78 10.17 15.84
CA GLN A 490 4.31 10.35 14.47
C GLN A 490 4.84 11.62 13.84
N MET A 491 4.94 11.59 12.51
CA MET A 491 5.75 12.51 11.73
C MET A 491 5.56 13.99 12.07
N LEU A 492 4.33 14.50 12.18
CA LEU A 492 4.11 15.92 12.47
C LEU A 492 4.56 16.33 13.88
N ARG A 493 4.19 15.55 14.91
CA ARG A 493 4.63 15.85 16.28
C ARG A 493 6.11 15.58 16.45
N TRP A 494 6.60 14.52 15.85
CA TRP A 494 8.00 14.14 15.88
C TRP A 494 8.88 15.20 15.23
N SER A 495 8.60 15.63 13.99
CA SER A 495 9.46 16.58 13.26
C SER A 495 9.50 17.91 13.99
N PHE A 496 8.35 18.38 14.48
CA PHE A 496 8.28 19.59 15.29
C PHE A 496 9.14 19.47 16.55
N LEU A 497 8.99 18.40 17.34
CA LEU A 497 9.77 18.22 18.56
C LEU A 497 11.26 18.01 18.28
N MET A 498 11.63 17.37 17.17
CA MET A 498 13.02 17.24 16.72
C MET A 498 13.66 18.60 16.45
N ASP A 499 12.91 19.59 15.99
CA ASP A 499 13.45 20.91 15.65
C ASP A 499 13.41 21.88 16.83
N HIS A 500 12.46 21.70 17.76
CA HIS A 500 12.20 22.67 18.82
C HIS A 500 12.65 22.21 20.21
N THR A 501 13.26 21.03 20.35
CA THR A 501 13.67 20.49 21.67
C THR A 501 15.11 19.98 21.71
N ASN A 502 15.63 19.80 22.92
CA ASN A 502 16.95 19.25 23.12
C ASN A 502 16.99 17.76 22.72
N GLN A 503 17.89 17.39 21.81
CA GLN A 503 17.94 16.03 21.25
C GLN A 503 18.28 14.96 22.27
N VAL A 504 19.04 15.28 23.32
CA VAL A 504 19.35 14.33 24.39
C VAL A 504 18.09 14.01 25.18
N ASP A 505 17.35 15.04 25.60
CA ASP A 505 16.13 14.85 26.41
C ASP A 505 15.00 14.25 25.58
N PHE A 506 14.86 14.62 24.31
CA PHE A 506 13.94 14.00 23.38
C PHE A 506 14.19 12.49 23.21
N ASN A 507 15.45 12.07 23.08
CA ASN A 507 15.78 10.66 22.94
C ASN A 507 15.66 9.89 24.26
N LYS A 508 15.90 10.51 25.41
CA LYS A 508 15.55 9.92 26.73
C LYS A 508 14.04 9.72 26.86
N PHE A 509 13.25 10.71 26.44
CA PHE A 509 11.79 10.63 26.44
C PHE A 509 11.30 9.48 25.54
N TRP A 510 11.84 9.38 24.32
CA TRP A 510 11.57 8.27 23.42
C TRP A 510 11.91 6.92 24.06
N LYS A 511 13.12 6.79 24.61
CA LYS A 511 13.59 5.53 25.22
C LYS A 511 12.65 5.10 26.35
N LYS A 512 12.26 6.03 27.23
CA LYS A 512 11.33 5.80 28.34
C LYS A 512 10.00 5.22 27.87
N GLN A 513 9.46 5.71 26.76
CA GLN A 513 8.15 5.27 26.25
C GLN A 513 8.20 4.06 25.33
N LYS A 514 9.24 3.95 24.48
CA LYS A 514 9.22 3.08 23.29
C LYS A 514 10.27 1.98 23.27
N TYR A 515 11.32 2.03 24.09
CA TYR A 515 12.40 1.03 24.04
C TYR A 515 11.89 -0.42 24.14
N ASN A 516 10.98 -0.69 25.07
CA ASN A 516 10.44 -2.05 25.30
C ASN A 516 9.57 -2.57 24.16
N GLU A 517 9.09 -1.70 23.25
CA GLU A 517 8.36 -2.13 22.05
C GLU A 517 9.31 -2.75 21.01
N TYR A 518 10.58 -2.34 21.01
CA TYR A 518 11.57 -2.69 19.99
C TYR A 518 12.82 -3.39 20.54
N ALA A 519 12.85 -3.73 21.83
CA ALA A 519 13.97 -4.40 22.47
C ALA A 519 14.39 -5.69 21.72
N PRO A 520 15.70 -5.96 21.51
CA PRO A 520 16.16 -7.13 20.77
C PRO A 520 15.56 -8.45 21.25
N ALA A 521 15.44 -8.65 22.57
CA ALA A 521 14.86 -9.86 23.14
C ALA A 521 13.39 -10.06 22.73
N ARG A 522 12.62 -8.97 22.63
CA ARG A 522 11.22 -9.02 22.17
C ARG A 522 11.15 -9.36 20.69
N ILE A 523 12.01 -8.76 19.86
CA ILE A 523 12.05 -9.02 18.42
C ILE A 523 12.53 -10.45 18.13
N GLN A 524 13.53 -10.94 18.86
CA GLN A 524 13.97 -12.34 18.78
C GLN A 524 12.85 -13.31 19.11
N LYS A 525 12.11 -13.06 20.20
CA LYS A 525 10.96 -13.89 20.57
C LYS A 525 9.92 -13.98 19.45
N ARG A 526 9.65 -12.87 18.74
CA ARG A 526 8.73 -12.85 17.59
C ARG A 526 9.24 -13.68 16.42
N PHE A 527 10.55 -13.65 16.13
CA PHE A 527 11.14 -14.56 15.14
C PHE A 527 10.97 -16.02 15.55
N ASP A 528 11.24 -16.36 16.81
CA ASP A 528 11.11 -17.73 17.30
C ASP A 528 9.66 -18.22 17.21
N GLU A 529 8.69 -17.34 17.49
CA GLU A 529 7.25 -17.60 17.31
C GLU A 529 6.91 -17.82 15.83
N CYS A 530 7.36 -16.95 14.91
CA CYS A 530 7.13 -17.13 13.47
C CYS A 530 7.77 -18.43 12.96
N ALA A 531 9.00 -18.73 13.38
CA ALA A 531 9.73 -19.93 12.98
C ALA A 531 9.03 -21.21 13.44
N LYS A 532 8.40 -21.21 14.62
CA LYS A 532 7.64 -22.35 15.14
C LYS A 532 6.46 -22.73 14.26
N TYR A 533 5.79 -21.74 13.66
CA TYR A 533 4.61 -21.96 12.82
C TYR A 533 4.88 -21.67 11.34
N TRP A 534 6.14 -21.72 10.91
CA TRP A 534 6.51 -21.37 9.54
C TRP A 534 5.90 -22.35 8.51
N PRO A 535 5.41 -21.88 7.35
CA PRO A 535 4.87 -22.75 6.31
C PRO A 535 5.88 -23.80 5.85
N GLU A 536 5.45 -25.04 5.69
CA GLU A 536 6.35 -26.15 5.28
C GLU A 536 6.81 -26.03 3.83
N SER A 537 6.07 -25.28 3.01
CA SER A 537 6.47 -24.92 1.65
C SER A 537 7.57 -23.86 1.59
N GLY A 538 7.84 -23.18 2.71
CA GLY A 538 8.84 -22.12 2.80
C GLY A 538 10.25 -22.65 3.10
N GLN A 539 11.27 -21.89 2.67
CA GLN A 539 12.60 -22.05 3.22
C GLN A 539 12.57 -21.70 4.71
N ARG A 540 13.44 -22.32 5.52
CA ARG A 540 13.54 -22.04 6.96
C ARG A 540 13.66 -20.53 7.20
N LEU A 541 12.83 -19.98 8.09
CA LEU A 541 12.93 -18.58 8.49
C LEU A 541 14.29 -18.31 9.13
N GLU A 542 15.06 -17.42 8.53
CA GLU A 542 16.34 -16.96 9.03
C GLU A 542 16.19 -15.65 9.80
N VAL A 543 16.80 -15.59 10.98
CA VAL A 543 16.93 -14.34 11.74
C VAL A 543 18.07 -13.55 11.13
N LYS A 544 17.74 -12.62 10.24
CA LYS A 544 18.74 -11.75 9.60
C LYS A 544 18.17 -10.39 9.27
N ASN A 545 19.06 -9.40 9.24
CA ASN A 545 18.75 -8.11 8.66
C ASN A 545 18.70 -8.24 7.13
N LYS A 546 17.53 -7.96 6.52
CA LYS A 546 17.37 -7.88 5.06
C LYS A 546 17.37 -6.44 4.53
N ASN A 547 17.33 -5.45 5.43
CA ASN A 547 17.38 -4.03 5.07
C ASN A 547 18.79 -3.48 5.35
N THR A 548 19.57 -3.29 4.30
CA THR A 548 20.96 -2.80 4.37
C THR A 548 21.10 -1.37 3.84
N PHE A 549 19.98 -0.64 3.70
CA PHE A 549 19.95 0.65 3.03
C PHE A 549 20.27 1.85 3.94
N TRP A 550 20.15 1.73 5.26
CA TRP A 550 20.19 2.86 6.21
C TRP A 550 21.18 2.68 7.37
#